data_AF-A0AA36HXQ9-F1
#
_entry.id   AF-A0AA36HXQ9-F1
#
_cell.length_a   1.000
_cell.length_b   1.000
_cell.length_c   1.000
_cell.angle_alpha   90.00
_cell.angle_beta   90.00
_cell.angle_gamma   90.00
#
_symmetry.space_group_name_H-M   'P 1'
#
loop_
_entity.id
_entity.type
_entity.pdbx_description
1 polymer ?
#
loop_
_entity_poly.entity_id
_entity_poly.type
_entity_poly.pdbx_seq_one_letter_code
_entity_poly.pdbx_strand_id
1 'polypeptide(L)'
;MAEEAPASPAGDAQAPVDEESASRTFFTGIDAEAGKKKGSKDKNRFRNLEATDAGNKIMTHFQDLTHLANSLDLRMEALLKEHEQDFFLAYKTHMYKVQKDIKLLRMKAEQEEAKTREDTKIKALEGELDRFMTQALRLDELCKGYKKEVDKWKAKAEALDEDRRFLEDQIKGAKRQNKILRAAAERARSSAYSALNATKAKSEGAELEAEPSPPLGEVGRRPASSSRAVGSAARRVMEARSATPEVASRGPDRLQDAITPAGTRAATSGPTGRSVLGNEAEQRYVEAIQSLKEGIQKEQYNVRMLQAARATSYSHKSEMEEFFLKCIDEARKELMRKKHITVNWEKSDREKVLEAMLNNEDILVCLYEKLFPHRTGIARSLGGANEGPQTLDF
;
A
#
# COMPACT_ATOMS: atom_id res chain seq x y z
N MET A 1 -0.36 38.55 19.58
CA MET A 1 0.15 37.17 19.50
C MET A 1 0.31 36.86 18.02
N ALA A 2 1.39 37.21 17.32
CA ALA A 2 2.78 37.39 17.78
C ALA A 2 3.31 36.09 18.43
N GLU A 3 4.51 35.57 18.15
CA GLU A 3 5.65 35.95 17.29
C GLU A 3 6.06 34.70 16.44
N GLU A 4 6.95 34.66 15.42
CA GLU A 4 7.88 35.62 14.79
C GLU A 4 8.13 35.25 13.30
N ALA A 5 9.24 35.70 12.67
CA ALA A 5 9.80 35.21 11.39
C ALA A 5 11.32 34.96 11.54
N PRO A 6 11.99 34.28 10.58
CA PRO A 6 13.01 35.01 9.81
C PRO A 6 12.95 34.66 8.30
N ALA A 7 12.99 35.60 7.36
CA ALA A 7 14.02 36.62 7.08
C ALA A 7 15.31 36.02 6.46
N SER A 8 15.43 36.17 5.13
CA SER A 8 16.68 35.96 4.39
C SER A 8 17.76 36.97 4.81
N PRO A 9 18.99 36.79 4.32
CA PRO A 9 19.45 37.81 3.37
C PRO A 9 20.08 37.24 2.10
N ALA A 10 19.78 37.89 0.98
CA ALA A 10 20.70 37.93 -0.15
C ALA A 10 21.88 38.84 0.23
N GLY A 11 23.09 38.48 -0.22
CA GLY A 11 24.31 39.24 0.05
C GLY A 11 25.21 39.28 -1.18
N ASP A 12 24.93 40.23 -2.08
CA ASP A 12 25.95 40.73 -3.00
C ASP A 12 26.99 41.50 -2.17
N ALA A 13 28.26 41.12 -2.28
CA ALA A 13 29.37 41.85 -1.71
C ALA A 13 30.59 41.71 -2.62
N GLN A 14 30.68 42.57 -3.62
CA GLN A 14 31.94 42.86 -4.29
C GLN A 14 32.88 43.55 -3.29
N ALA A 15 34.07 43.01 -3.10
CA ALA A 15 35.24 43.74 -2.64
C ALA A 15 36.50 43.22 -3.36
N PRO A 16 37.48 44.09 -3.69
CA PRO A 16 38.63 43.74 -4.54
C PRO A 16 39.86 43.37 -3.69
N VAL A 17 41.08 43.52 -4.26
CA VAL A 17 42.42 43.24 -3.70
C VAL A 17 42.67 41.74 -3.39
N ASP A 18 43.81 41.13 -3.74
CA ASP A 18 45.15 41.66 -4.00
C ASP A 18 45.77 41.21 -5.36
N GLU A 19 45.85 42.12 -6.33
CA GLU A 19 46.71 41.97 -7.52
C GLU A 19 48.05 42.75 -7.36
N GLU A 20 48.38 43.19 -6.14
CA GLU A 20 49.54 44.06 -5.86
C GLU A 20 50.64 43.40 -4.99
N SER A 21 50.43 42.17 -4.49
CA SER A 21 51.48 41.43 -3.76
C SER A 21 52.54 40.77 -4.65
N ALA A 22 52.34 40.70 -5.97
CA ALA A 22 53.31 40.14 -6.92
C ALA A 22 54.43 41.14 -7.33
N SER A 23 54.28 42.43 -7.01
CA SER A 23 55.09 43.51 -7.59
C SER A 23 56.16 44.07 -6.64
N ARG A 24 56.50 43.39 -5.53
CA ARG A 24 57.29 44.01 -4.43
C ARG A 24 58.46 43.22 -3.83
N THR A 25 59.08 42.35 -4.62
CA THR A 25 60.43 41.79 -4.43
C THR A 25 60.90 41.33 -5.81
N PHE A 26 61.96 41.83 -6.44
CA PHE A 26 63.24 42.32 -5.93
C PHE A 26 63.63 43.69 -6.52
N PHE A 27 64.08 44.61 -5.67
CA PHE A 27 64.76 45.84 -6.08
C PHE A 27 66.26 45.69 -5.81
N THR A 28 67.02 45.21 -6.80
CA THR A 28 68.50 45.28 -6.81
C THR A 28 68.98 45.83 -8.15
N GLY A 29 68.46 46.99 -8.53
CA GLY A 29 69.17 47.86 -9.47
C GLY A 29 70.43 48.37 -8.79
N ILE A 30 71.58 47.77 -9.12
CA ILE A 30 72.90 48.34 -8.78
C ILE A 30 73.34 49.16 -9.98
N ASP A 31 73.35 50.48 -9.81
CA ASP A 31 73.88 51.41 -10.79
C ASP A 31 75.35 51.12 -11.10
N ALA A 32 75.65 50.79 -12.36
CA ALA A 32 76.98 50.48 -12.85
C ALA A 32 77.63 51.66 -13.60
N GLU A 33 77.52 52.88 -13.06
CA GLU A 33 78.09 54.12 -13.63
C GLU A 33 78.90 54.92 -12.59
N ALA A 34 80.13 54.46 -12.28
CA ALA A 34 81.26 55.27 -11.79
C ALA A 34 82.52 54.41 -11.55
N GLY A 35 83.50 54.37 -12.47
CA GLY A 35 84.64 53.44 -12.30
C GLY A 35 85.88 53.62 -13.18
N LYS A 36 86.21 54.84 -13.64
CA LYS A 36 87.43 55.06 -14.45
C LYS A 36 88.72 54.69 -13.69
N LYS A 37 89.56 53.87 -14.35
CA LYS A 37 91.01 53.66 -14.11
C LYS A 37 91.44 53.01 -12.76
N LYS A 38 91.60 51.67 -12.74
CA LYS A 38 92.51 51.01 -11.76
C LYS A 38 93.20 49.70 -12.20
N GLY A 39 93.25 49.38 -13.50
CA GLY A 39 93.72 48.08 -14.01
C GLY A 39 95.24 47.77 -13.98
N SER A 40 96.03 48.37 -13.07
CA SER A 40 97.51 48.27 -13.12
C SER A 40 98.21 47.87 -11.81
N LYS A 41 97.59 48.02 -10.62
CA LYS A 41 98.28 47.74 -9.34
C LYS A 41 98.19 46.30 -8.83
N ASP A 42 97.19 45.51 -9.23
CA ASP A 42 97.00 44.18 -8.62
C ASP A 42 97.96 43.11 -9.15
N LYS A 43 98.47 43.26 -10.38
CA LYS A 43 99.51 42.37 -10.96
C LYS A 43 100.79 42.27 -10.11
N ASN A 44 101.10 43.29 -9.30
CA ASN A 44 102.29 43.31 -8.44
C ASN A 44 102.04 42.80 -7.01
N ARG A 45 100.79 42.58 -6.57
CA ARG A 45 100.53 41.99 -5.24
C ARG A 45 100.59 40.47 -5.23
N PHE A 46 100.16 39.82 -6.31
CA PHE A 46 100.21 38.36 -6.46
C PHE A 46 101.63 37.81 -6.62
N ARG A 47 102.54 38.55 -7.27
CA ARG A 47 103.96 38.17 -7.43
C ARG A 47 104.71 37.88 -6.13
N ASN A 48 104.28 38.48 -5.01
CA ASN A 48 104.90 38.22 -3.70
C ASN A 48 104.30 36.99 -2.99
N LEU A 49 103.10 36.52 -3.37
CA LEU A 49 102.58 35.23 -2.89
C LEU A 49 103.24 34.07 -3.64
N GLU A 50 103.44 34.19 -4.96
CA GLU A 50 104.10 33.19 -5.83
C GLU A 50 105.49 32.75 -5.31
N ALA A 51 106.16 33.59 -4.50
CA ALA A 51 107.46 33.30 -3.88
C ALA A 51 107.41 32.45 -2.60
N THR A 52 106.23 31.99 -2.16
CA THR A 52 106.06 31.15 -0.95
C THR A 52 105.30 29.86 -1.27
N ASP A 53 105.68 28.74 -0.62
CA ASP A 53 105.06 27.42 -0.86
C ASP A 53 103.54 27.39 -0.55
N ALA A 54 103.07 28.26 0.35
CA ALA A 54 101.65 28.47 0.61
C ALA A 54 100.94 29.27 -0.49
N GLY A 55 101.65 30.12 -1.24
CA GLY A 55 101.08 30.98 -2.28
C GLY A 55 100.56 30.20 -3.49
N ASN A 56 101.24 29.13 -3.90
CA ASN A 56 100.74 28.23 -4.95
C ASN A 56 99.39 27.59 -4.56
N LYS A 57 99.24 27.20 -3.28
CA LYS A 57 98.00 26.65 -2.71
C LYS A 57 96.90 27.71 -2.65
N ILE A 58 97.23 28.94 -2.27
CA ILE A 58 96.29 30.08 -2.29
C ILE A 58 95.84 30.39 -3.72
N MET A 59 96.73 30.33 -4.72
CA MET A 59 96.37 30.56 -6.12
C MET A 59 95.53 29.42 -6.72
N THR A 60 95.75 28.16 -6.33
CA THR A 60 94.85 27.06 -6.70
C THR A 60 93.49 27.24 -6.05
N HIS A 61 93.41 27.49 -4.74
CA HIS A 61 92.12 27.78 -4.09
C HIS A 61 91.40 29.02 -4.66
N PHE A 62 92.13 30.04 -5.12
CA PHE A 62 91.53 31.18 -5.80
C PHE A 62 91.00 30.81 -7.19
N GLN A 63 91.71 29.97 -7.96
CA GLN A 63 91.20 29.41 -9.21
C GLN A 63 89.99 28.51 -8.97
N ASP A 64 90.02 27.63 -7.97
CA ASP A 64 88.90 26.77 -7.56
C ASP A 64 87.68 27.61 -7.18
N LEU A 65 87.86 28.68 -6.38
CA LEU A 65 86.79 29.57 -5.96
C LEU A 65 86.23 30.38 -7.14
N THR A 66 87.09 30.82 -8.07
CA THR A 66 86.68 31.50 -9.30
C THR A 66 85.91 30.56 -10.23
N HIS A 67 86.36 29.31 -10.37
CA HIS A 67 85.66 28.27 -11.14
C HIS A 67 84.34 27.87 -10.47
N LEU A 68 84.31 27.80 -9.13
CA LEU A 68 83.11 27.53 -8.35
C LEU A 68 82.08 28.64 -8.56
N ALA A 69 82.48 29.92 -8.50
CA ALA A 69 81.63 31.07 -8.76
C ALA A 69 81.09 31.05 -10.20
N ASN A 70 81.97 30.93 -11.20
CA ASN A 70 81.59 30.88 -12.62
C ASN A 70 80.72 29.66 -13.00
N SER A 71 80.69 28.61 -12.18
CA SER A 71 79.85 27.43 -12.36
C SER A 71 78.68 27.35 -11.38
N LEU A 72 78.52 28.32 -10.49
CA LEU A 72 77.43 28.33 -9.50
C LEU A 72 76.11 28.62 -10.22
N ASP A 73 76.08 29.67 -11.04
CA ASP A 73 74.88 30.12 -11.75
C ASP A 73 74.34 29.01 -12.68
N LEU A 74 75.23 28.38 -13.46
CA LEU A 74 74.88 27.24 -14.32
C LEU A 74 74.33 26.04 -13.54
N ARG A 75 74.82 25.77 -12.32
CA ARG A 75 74.30 24.70 -11.46
C ARG A 75 72.99 25.09 -10.80
N MET A 76 72.82 26.35 -10.42
CA MET A 76 71.57 26.87 -9.86
C MET A 76 70.46 26.87 -10.92
N GLU A 77 70.75 27.27 -12.16
CA GLU A 77 69.79 27.23 -13.27
C GLU A 77 69.40 25.79 -13.65
N ALA A 78 70.37 24.86 -13.65
CA ALA A 78 70.08 23.44 -13.81
C ALA A 78 69.16 22.89 -12.70
N LEU A 79 69.46 23.20 -11.43
CA LEU A 79 68.67 22.77 -10.27
C LEU A 79 67.26 23.38 -10.26
N LEU A 80 67.13 24.67 -10.60
CA LEU A 80 65.83 25.34 -10.73
C LEU A 80 64.97 24.69 -11.82
N LYS A 81 65.57 24.35 -12.96
CA LYS A 81 64.90 23.67 -14.07
C LYS A 81 64.50 22.22 -13.74
N GLU A 82 65.26 21.55 -12.89
CA GLU A 82 64.93 20.21 -12.38
C GLU A 82 63.74 20.28 -11.40
N HIS A 83 63.79 21.21 -10.43
CA HIS A 83 62.67 21.47 -9.54
C HIS A 83 61.40 21.93 -10.27
N GLU A 84 61.51 22.78 -11.29
CA GLU A 84 60.37 23.20 -12.13
C GLU A 84 59.67 21.99 -12.76
N GLN A 85 60.44 21.05 -13.32
CA GLN A 85 59.90 19.81 -13.89
C GLN A 85 59.20 18.94 -12.84
N ASP A 86 59.80 18.79 -11.65
CA ASP A 86 59.19 18.04 -10.54
C ASP A 86 57.89 18.67 -10.05
N PHE A 87 57.86 20.01 -9.90
CA PHE A 87 56.64 20.74 -9.53
C PHE A 87 55.55 20.58 -10.60
N PHE A 88 55.87 20.69 -11.89
CA PHE A 88 54.90 20.45 -12.96
C PHE A 88 54.40 19.00 -12.97
N LEU A 89 55.26 18.01 -12.74
CA LEU A 89 54.88 16.60 -12.70
C LEU A 89 53.98 16.29 -11.49
N ALA A 90 54.31 16.81 -10.31
CA ALA A 90 53.51 16.70 -9.10
C ALA A 90 52.14 17.39 -9.29
N TYR A 91 52.12 18.62 -9.80
CA TYR A 91 50.89 19.36 -10.10
C TYR A 91 50.01 18.63 -11.12
N LYS A 92 50.57 18.16 -12.22
CA LYS A 92 49.86 17.38 -13.25
C LYS A 92 49.26 16.10 -12.67
N THR A 93 50.02 15.38 -11.84
CA THR A 93 49.56 14.16 -11.15
C THR A 93 48.40 14.47 -10.18
N HIS A 94 48.53 15.53 -9.37
CA HIS A 94 47.48 15.99 -8.48
C HIS A 94 46.22 16.42 -9.27
N MET A 95 46.38 17.17 -10.36
CA MET A 95 45.27 17.67 -11.16
C MET A 95 44.50 16.53 -11.85
N TYR A 96 45.19 15.49 -12.35
CA TYR A 96 44.51 14.29 -12.83
C TYR A 96 43.74 13.56 -11.73
N LYS A 97 44.28 13.51 -10.51
CA LYS A 97 43.58 12.93 -9.36
C LYS A 97 42.31 13.73 -9.04
N VAL A 98 42.41 15.05 -8.91
CA VAL A 98 41.25 15.95 -8.72
C VAL A 98 40.21 15.79 -9.83
N GLN A 99 40.64 15.75 -11.10
CA GLN A 99 39.72 15.55 -12.23
C GLN A 99 39.03 14.18 -12.20
N LYS A 100 39.74 13.12 -11.80
CA LYS A 100 39.18 11.77 -11.61
C LYS A 100 38.18 11.73 -10.46
N ASP A 101 38.52 12.36 -9.34
CA ASP A 101 37.69 12.41 -8.14
C ASP A 101 36.40 13.22 -8.39
N ILE A 102 36.48 14.34 -9.12
CA ILE A 102 35.30 15.10 -9.57
C ILE A 102 34.39 14.26 -10.48
N LYS A 103 34.95 13.51 -11.45
CA LYS A 103 34.16 12.62 -12.32
C LYS A 103 33.47 11.51 -11.52
N LEU A 104 34.18 10.91 -10.56
CA LEU A 104 33.65 9.86 -9.69
C LEU A 104 32.54 10.39 -8.77
N LEU A 105 32.70 11.60 -8.22
CA LEU A 105 31.67 12.27 -7.41
C LEU A 105 30.41 12.58 -8.24
N ARG A 106 30.56 13.02 -9.50
CA ARG A 106 29.42 13.24 -10.41
C ARG A 106 28.66 11.95 -10.69
N MET A 107 29.35 10.87 -11.06
CA MET A 107 28.71 9.56 -11.27
C MET A 107 27.98 9.05 -10.01
N LYS A 108 28.56 9.25 -8.82
CA LYS A 108 27.88 8.90 -7.56
C LYS A 108 26.63 9.76 -7.33
N ALA A 109 26.69 11.06 -7.57
CA ALA A 109 25.53 11.94 -7.44
C ALA A 109 24.39 11.55 -8.41
N GLU A 110 24.72 11.30 -9.68
CA GLU A 110 23.77 10.81 -10.70
C GLU A 110 23.15 9.46 -10.30
N GLN A 111 23.94 8.54 -9.71
CA GLN A 111 23.46 7.25 -9.23
C GLN A 111 22.51 7.37 -8.04
N GLU A 112 22.78 8.23 -7.06
CA GLU A 112 21.87 8.49 -5.94
C GLU A 112 20.61 9.26 -6.39
N GLU A 113 20.72 10.16 -7.38
CA GLU A 113 19.56 10.80 -7.98
C GLU A 113 18.67 9.79 -8.73
N ALA A 114 19.26 8.82 -9.44
CA ALA A 114 18.51 7.73 -10.07
C ALA A 114 17.76 6.87 -9.03
N LYS A 115 18.44 6.45 -7.95
CA LYS A 115 17.81 5.69 -6.85
C LYS A 115 16.66 6.45 -6.19
N THR A 116 16.84 7.73 -5.88
CA THR A 116 15.77 8.53 -5.25
C THR A 116 14.57 8.75 -6.17
N ARG A 117 14.78 8.82 -7.50
CA ARG A 117 13.68 8.79 -8.49
C ARG A 117 12.96 7.44 -8.52
N GLU A 118 13.68 6.33 -8.42
CA GLU A 118 13.08 4.99 -8.32
C GLU A 118 12.27 4.83 -7.02
N ASP A 119 12.82 5.25 -5.88
CA ASP A 119 12.14 5.24 -4.57
C ASP A 119 10.87 6.10 -4.56
N THR A 120 10.87 7.28 -5.19
CA THR A 120 9.65 8.10 -5.29
C THR A 120 8.58 7.44 -6.17
N LYS A 121 8.98 6.74 -7.24
CA LYS A 121 8.05 5.94 -8.05
C LYS A 121 7.49 4.74 -7.28
N ILE A 122 8.30 4.06 -6.48
CA ILE A 122 7.85 2.96 -5.60
C ILE A 122 6.79 3.48 -4.63
N LYS A 123 7.07 4.57 -3.90
CA LYS A 123 6.13 5.20 -2.96
C LYS A 123 4.80 5.63 -3.61
N ALA A 124 4.85 6.11 -4.86
CA ALA A 124 3.65 6.45 -5.61
C ALA A 124 2.78 5.22 -5.90
N LEU A 125 3.41 4.12 -6.36
CA LEU A 125 2.71 2.85 -6.65
C LEU A 125 2.17 2.17 -5.37
N GLU A 126 2.91 2.24 -4.27
CA GLU A 126 2.44 1.78 -2.95
C GLU A 126 1.21 2.56 -2.48
N GLY A 127 1.19 3.89 -2.68
CA GLY A 127 0.03 4.73 -2.38
C GLY A 127 -1.17 4.49 -3.31
N GLU A 128 -0.95 4.12 -4.57
CA GLU A 128 -2.02 3.67 -5.46
C GLU A 128 -2.60 2.32 -5.04
N LEU A 129 -1.75 1.37 -4.65
CA LEU A 129 -2.16 0.06 -4.15
C LEU A 129 -3.03 0.17 -2.88
N ASP A 130 -2.66 1.04 -1.93
CA ASP A 130 -3.43 1.28 -0.70
C ASP A 130 -4.81 1.91 -0.98
N ARG A 131 -4.88 2.83 -1.95
CA ARG A 131 -6.16 3.39 -2.43
C ARG A 131 -7.05 2.32 -3.05
N PHE A 132 -6.48 1.44 -3.90
CA PHE A 132 -7.24 0.32 -4.48
C PHE A 132 -7.71 -0.68 -3.43
N MET A 133 -6.86 -1.02 -2.45
CA MET A 133 -7.23 -1.88 -1.33
C MET A 133 -8.39 -1.29 -0.51
N THR A 134 -8.29 -0.01 -0.13
CA THR A 134 -9.34 0.72 0.59
C THR A 134 -10.65 0.76 -0.20
N GLN A 135 -10.59 1.03 -1.50
CA GLN A 135 -11.76 1.07 -2.37
C GLN A 135 -12.38 -0.33 -2.57
N ALA A 136 -11.57 -1.38 -2.66
CA ALA A 136 -12.05 -2.76 -2.75
C ALA A 136 -12.78 -3.20 -1.47
N LEU A 137 -12.24 -2.89 -0.29
CA LEU A 137 -12.89 -3.16 1.00
C LEU A 137 -14.24 -2.43 1.11
N ARG A 138 -14.28 -1.14 0.77
CA ARG A 138 -15.51 -0.34 0.74
C ARG A 138 -16.57 -0.93 -0.21
N LEU A 139 -16.15 -1.42 -1.38
CA LEU A 139 -17.07 -2.06 -2.33
C LEU A 139 -17.59 -3.41 -1.82
N ASP A 140 -16.76 -4.21 -1.16
CA ASP A 140 -17.17 -5.47 -0.52
C ASP A 140 -18.17 -5.24 0.62
N GLU A 141 -17.98 -4.20 1.44
CA GLU A 141 -18.96 -3.78 2.46
C GLU A 141 -20.32 -3.41 1.86
N LEU A 142 -20.34 -2.63 0.77
CA LEU A 142 -21.57 -2.28 0.05
C LEU A 142 -22.24 -3.52 -0.57
N CYS A 143 -21.47 -4.41 -1.20
CA CYS A 143 -21.96 -5.68 -1.74
C CYS A 143 -22.57 -6.58 -0.64
N LYS A 144 -21.93 -6.67 0.53
CA LYS A 144 -22.47 -7.36 1.72
C LYS A 144 -23.75 -6.69 2.22
N GLY A 145 -23.84 -5.36 2.17
CA GLY A 145 -25.05 -4.59 2.45
C GLY A 145 -26.22 -4.99 1.54
N TYR A 146 -26.05 -4.81 0.23
CA TYR A 146 -27.08 -5.16 -0.76
C TYR A 146 -27.47 -6.64 -0.73
N LYS A 147 -26.52 -7.56 -0.50
CA LYS A 147 -26.84 -8.98 -0.34
C LYS A 147 -27.78 -9.23 0.84
N LYS A 148 -27.53 -8.62 2.00
CA LYS A 148 -28.43 -8.70 3.17
C LYS A 148 -29.81 -8.12 2.87
N GLU A 149 -29.91 -7.08 2.05
CA GLU A 149 -31.21 -6.51 1.64
C GLU A 149 -31.96 -7.43 0.68
N VAL A 150 -31.28 -7.99 -0.31
CA VAL A 150 -31.84 -9.00 -1.23
C VAL A 150 -32.37 -10.21 -0.44
N ASP A 151 -31.60 -10.73 0.51
CA ASP A 151 -32.01 -11.90 1.30
C ASP A 151 -33.19 -11.57 2.24
N LYS A 152 -33.24 -10.35 2.82
CA LYS A 152 -34.44 -9.86 3.54
C LYS A 152 -35.68 -9.78 2.65
N TRP A 153 -35.54 -9.30 1.41
CA TRP A 153 -36.67 -9.18 0.48
C TRP A 153 -37.14 -10.54 -0.04
N LYS A 154 -36.23 -11.50 -0.27
CA LYS A 154 -36.60 -12.90 -0.57
C LYS A 154 -37.41 -13.53 0.56
N ALA A 155 -36.93 -13.46 1.80
CA ALA A 155 -37.65 -14.02 2.95
C ALA A 155 -39.05 -13.40 3.12
N LYS A 156 -39.20 -12.09 2.86
CA LYS A 156 -40.52 -11.44 2.82
C LYS A 156 -41.41 -11.94 1.68
N ALA A 157 -40.85 -12.15 0.48
CA ALA A 157 -41.59 -12.67 -0.66
C ALA A 157 -42.06 -14.13 -0.41
N GLU A 158 -41.19 -14.97 0.13
CA GLU A 158 -41.49 -16.36 0.51
C GLU A 158 -42.63 -16.41 1.55
N ALA A 159 -42.56 -15.62 2.62
CA ALA A 159 -43.62 -15.52 3.62
C ALA A 159 -44.97 -15.07 3.02
N LEU A 160 -44.96 -14.08 2.12
CA LEU A 160 -46.17 -13.63 1.42
C LEU A 160 -46.72 -14.68 0.45
N ASP A 161 -45.89 -15.50 -0.18
CA ASP A 161 -46.33 -16.61 -1.02
C ASP A 161 -46.91 -17.78 -0.20
N GLU A 162 -46.40 -18.03 1.00
CA GLU A 162 -46.99 -18.97 1.98
C GLU A 162 -48.36 -18.50 2.44
N ASP A 163 -48.49 -17.23 2.87
CA ASP A 163 -49.77 -16.61 3.23
C ASP A 163 -50.77 -16.65 2.06
N ARG A 164 -50.32 -16.35 0.84
CA ARG A 164 -51.13 -16.42 -0.38
C ARG A 164 -51.66 -17.84 -0.63
N ARG A 165 -50.81 -18.86 -0.53
CA ARG A 165 -51.21 -20.28 -0.66
C ARG A 165 -52.21 -20.69 0.41
N PHE A 166 -51.98 -20.30 1.66
CA PHE A 166 -52.87 -20.59 2.79
C PHE A 166 -54.26 -19.97 2.60
N LEU A 167 -54.34 -18.70 2.22
CA LEU A 167 -55.60 -18.02 1.91
C LEU A 167 -56.30 -18.62 0.68
N GLU A 168 -55.56 -18.96 -0.37
CA GLU A 168 -56.12 -19.67 -1.52
C GLU A 168 -56.78 -20.99 -1.12
N ASP A 169 -56.15 -21.79 -0.26
CA ASP A 169 -56.67 -23.09 0.16
C ASP A 169 -57.86 -22.95 1.12
N GLN A 170 -57.88 -21.95 2.00
CA GLN A 170 -59.09 -21.56 2.73
C GLN A 170 -60.24 -21.20 1.79
N ILE A 171 -59.99 -20.37 0.77
CA ILE A 171 -60.98 -19.96 -0.22
C ILE A 171 -61.50 -21.18 -1.01
N LYS A 172 -60.61 -22.11 -1.41
CA LYS A 172 -61.00 -23.38 -2.05
C LYS A 172 -61.88 -24.22 -1.11
N GLY A 173 -61.54 -24.31 0.18
CA GLY A 173 -62.31 -25.01 1.21
C GLY A 173 -63.71 -24.41 1.40
N ALA A 174 -63.81 -23.10 1.63
CA ALA A 174 -65.07 -22.37 1.80
C ALA A 174 -65.96 -22.44 0.54
N LYS A 175 -65.37 -22.42 -0.66
CA LYS A 175 -66.10 -22.64 -1.93
C LYS A 175 -66.67 -24.06 -2.03
N ARG A 176 -65.94 -25.09 -1.60
CA ARG A 176 -66.44 -26.48 -1.55
C ARG A 176 -67.60 -26.63 -0.56
N GLN A 177 -67.46 -26.08 0.66
CA GLN A 177 -68.52 -26.08 1.66
C GLN A 177 -69.79 -25.37 1.16
N ASN A 178 -69.65 -24.17 0.56
CA ASN A 178 -70.78 -23.46 -0.05
C ASN A 178 -71.46 -24.27 -1.16
N LYS A 179 -70.71 -25.00 -1.99
CA LYS A 179 -71.27 -25.87 -3.03
C LYS A 179 -72.09 -27.01 -2.41
N ILE A 180 -71.61 -27.62 -1.32
CA ILE A 180 -72.32 -28.67 -0.59
C ILE A 180 -73.61 -28.12 0.06
N LEU A 181 -73.52 -26.97 0.75
CA LEU A 181 -74.67 -26.33 1.40
C LEU A 181 -75.75 -25.93 0.39
N ARG A 182 -75.37 -25.36 -0.77
CA ARG A 182 -76.31 -25.07 -1.85
C ARG A 182 -76.97 -26.34 -2.39
N ALA A 183 -76.20 -27.41 -2.64
CA ALA A 183 -76.77 -28.68 -3.08
C ALA A 183 -77.71 -29.31 -2.03
N ALA A 184 -77.41 -29.18 -0.74
CA ALA A 184 -78.30 -29.62 0.33
C ALA A 184 -79.59 -28.78 0.41
N ALA A 185 -79.48 -27.46 0.30
CA ALA A 185 -80.62 -26.55 0.26
C ALA A 185 -81.54 -26.80 -0.96
N GLU A 186 -80.96 -27.05 -2.13
CA GLU A 186 -81.74 -27.43 -3.32
C GLU A 186 -82.43 -28.78 -3.14
N ARG A 187 -81.76 -29.81 -2.62
CA ARG A 187 -82.44 -31.09 -2.30
C ARG A 187 -83.57 -30.91 -1.29
N ALA A 188 -83.38 -30.09 -0.26
CA ALA A 188 -84.43 -29.79 0.72
C ALA A 188 -85.62 -29.05 0.07
N ARG A 189 -85.36 -28.09 -0.82
CA ARG A 189 -86.41 -27.40 -1.62
C ARG A 189 -87.16 -28.38 -2.52
N SER A 190 -86.46 -29.20 -3.30
CA SER A 190 -87.09 -30.20 -4.18
C SER A 190 -87.89 -31.24 -3.41
N SER A 191 -87.39 -31.68 -2.24
CA SER A 191 -88.08 -32.61 -1.35
C SER A 191 -89.34 -31.98 -0.74
N ALA A 192 -89.26 -30.75 -0.24
CA ALA A 192 -90.42 -30.02 0.28
C ALA A 192 -91.49 -29.76 -0.79
N TYR A 193 -91.08 -29.39 -2.01
CA TYR A 193 -91.98 -29.19 -3.15
C TYR A 193 -92.66 -30.51 -3.58
N SER A 194 -91.90 -31.61 -3.60
CA SER A 194 -92.45 -32.95 -3.86
C SER A 194 -93.45 -33.38 -2.79
N ALA A 195 -93.16 -33.13 -1.50
CA ALA A 195 -94.08 -33.41 -0.40
C ALA A 195 -95.35 -32.54 -0.45
N LEU A 196 -95.23 -31.27 -0.82
CA LEU A 196 -96.37 -30.37 -0.99
C LEU A 196 -97.26 -30.79 -2.17
N ASN A 197 -96.67 -31.20 -3.29
CA ASN A 197 -97.44 -31.73 -4.42
C ASN A 197 -98.08 -33.09 -4.10
N ALA A 198 -97.41 -33.95 -3.31
CA ALA A 198 -97.97 -35.22 -2.87
C ALA A 198 -99.13 -35.06 -1.85
N THR A 199 -99.06 -34.04 -1.00
CA THR A 199 -100.19 -33.67 -0.11
C THR A 199 -101.33 -33.03 -0.89
N LYS A 200 -101.03 -32.17 -1.88
CA LYS A 200 -102.04 -31.61 -2.79
C LYS A 200 -102.77 -32.70 -3.59
N ALA A 201 -102.04 -33.67 -4.15
CA ALA A 201 -102.61 -34.83 -4.84
C ALA A 201 -103.45 -35.73 -3.91
N LYS A 202 -103.17 -35.74 -2.60
CA LYS A 202 -104.03 -36.41 -1.61
C LYS A 202 -105.29 -35.60 -1.26
N SER A 203 -105.21 -34.26 -1.21
CA SER A 203 -106.40 -33.42 -0.99
C SER A 203 -107.32 -33.34 -2.21
N GLU A 204 -106.80 -33.47 -3.43
CA GLU A 204 -107.59 -33.53 -4.67
C GLU A 204 -108.17 -34.95 -4.95
N GLY A 205 -107.94 -35.91 -4.05
CA GLY A 205 -108.40 -37.30 -4.18
C GLY A 205 -109.16 -37.86 -2.97
N ALA A 206 -109.60 -37.01 -2.03
CA ALA A 206 -110.26 -37.44 -0.80
C ALA A 206 -111.32 -36.44 -0.29
N GLU A 207 -112.43 -36.31 -1.03
CA GLU A 207 -113.73 -36.00 -0.41
C GLU A 207 -114.42 -37.32 -0.05
N LEU A 208 -114.40 -37.70 1.24
CA LEU A 208 -115.53 -38.26 2.01
C LEU A 208 -115.09 -38.88 3.35
N GLU A 209 -115.99 -38.74 4.34
CA GLU A 209 -115.99 -39.33 5.70
C GLU A 209 -115.01 -38.79 6.76
N ALA A 210 -115.52 -38.72 8.00
CA ALA A 210 -114.94 -37.96 9.13
C ALA A 210 -115.19 -38.64 10.49
N GLU A 211 -114.51 -38.13 11.54
CA GLU A 211 -114.76 -38.36 12.99
C GLU A 211 -114.48 -39.79 13.57
N PRO A 212 -114.34 -39.99 14.92
CA PRO A 212 -114.10 -39.03 16.02
C PRO A 212 -113.03 -39.44 17.09
N SER A 213 -112.17 -38.48 17.47
CA SER A 213 -111.76 -38.12 18.87
C SER A 213 -111.08 -39.19 19.82
N PRO A 214 -110.75 -38.95 21.13
CA PRO A 214 -109.40 -39.17 21.69
C PRO A 214 -109.29 -40.22 22.85
N PRO A 215 -108.11 -40.41 23.51
CA PRO A 215 -107.88 -39.76 24.82
C PRO A 215 -106.38 -39.47 25.23
N LEU A 216 -106.22 -39.09 26.52
CA LEU A 216 -105.08 -38.52 27.27
C LEU A 216 -103.86 -39.43 27.59
N GLY A 217 -102.75 -38.79 28.05
CA GLY A 217 -101.60 -39.38 28.78
C GLY A 217 -100.24 -38.90 28.23
N GLU A 218 -99.60 -37.84 28.72
CA GLU A 218 -98.91 -37.58 30.02
C GLU A 218 -97.51 -38.24 30.18
N VAL A 219 -96.59 -37.49 30.82
CA VAL A 219 -95.29 -37.86 31.44
C VAL A 219 -93.98 -37.66 30.65
N GLY A 220 -93.23 -36.62 31.05
CA GLY A 220 -91.75 -36.62 31.13
C GLY A 220 -90.95 -36.27 29.86
N ARG A 221 -89.75 -35.65 29.94
CA ARG A 221 -89.02 -35.13 31.11
C ARG A 221 -88.00 -34.05 30.67
N ARG A 222 -87.84 -33.02 31.49
CA ARG A 222 -86.69 -32.08 31.49
C ARG A 222 -85.40 -32.87 31.84
N PRO A 223 -84.18 -32.36 31.55
CA PRO A 223 -83.64 -31.28 32.37
C PRO A 223 -82.80 -30.21 31.62
N ALA A 224 -82.67 -29.06 32.25
CA ALA A 224 -81.55 -28.15 32.06
C ALA A 224 -80.55 -28.36 33.21
N SER A 225 -79.24 -28.09 33.02
CA SER A 225 -78.44 -27.36 34.02
C SER A 225 -77.00 -27.04 33.58
N SER A 226 -76.56 -25.86 34.04
CA SER A 226 -75.22 -25.52 34.54
C SER A 226 -73.97 -25.76 33.67
N SER A 227 -73.45 -24.64 33.15
CA SER A 227 -72.10 -24.11 33.42
C SER A 227 -70.89 -25.05 33.42
N ARG A 228 -69.87 -24.65 32.65
CA ARG A 228 -68.53 -24.45 33.23
C ARG A 228 -67.77 -23.33 32.55
N ALA A 229 -67.35 -22.33 33.33
CA ALA A 229 -66.42 -21.30 32.90
C ALA A 229 -65.00 -21.67 33.36
N VAL A 230 -64.05 -21.64 32.42
CA VAL A 230 -62.60 -21.39 32.59
C VAL A 230 -62.18 -20.82 31.22
N GLY A 231 -61.48 -19.70 31.06
CA GLY A 231 -60.75 -18.86 32.00
C GLY A 231 -59.33 -18.62 31.46
N SER A 232 -58.83 -17.39 31.51
CA SER A 232 -57.50 -16.96 31.02
C SER A 232 -57.38 -16.75 29.48
N ALA A 233 -56.76 -15.70 28.93
CA ALA A 233 -56.35 -14.40 29.49
C ALA A 233 -56.10 -13.33 28.36
N ALA A 234 -55.85 -12.09 28.80
CA ALA A 234 -55.43 -10.86 28.11
C ALA A 234 -54.50 -11.02 26.87
N ARG A 235 -54.39 -10.07 25.91
CA ARG A 235 -54.37 -8.58 25.94
C ARG A 235 -54.92 -8.01 24.60
N ARG A 236 -55.76 -6.97 24.58
CA ARG A 236 -55.44 -5.51 24.53
C ARG A 236 -54.62 -5.01 23.31
N VAL A 237 -55.24 -4.08 22.57
CA VAL A 237 -54.69 -2.78 22.09
C VAL A 237 -53.75 -2.78 20.88
N MET A 238 -54.26 -2.44 19.69
CA MET A 238 -54.08 -1.12 19.01
C MET A 238 -54.72 -1.17 17.61
N GLU A 239 -55.75 -0.35 17.39
CA GLU A 239 -56.28 -0.06 16.05
C GLU A 239 -55.68 1.28 15.59
N ALA A 240 -54.74 1.24 14.66
CA ALA A 240 -54.05 2.43 14.15
C ALA A 240 -54.22 2.52 12.63
N ARG A 241 -55.08 3.45 12.21
CA ARG A 241 -55.39 3.82 10.83
C ARG A 241 -54.12 4.02 9.98
N SER A 242 -53.99 3.25 8.91
CA SER A 242 -53.10 3.59 7.79
C SER A 242 -53.80 4.58 6.86
N ALA A 243 -53.73 5.87 7.17
CA ALA A 243 -54.06 6.91 6.20
C ALA A 243 -52.89 7.08 5.21
N THR A 244 -53.21 7.15 3.93
CA THR A 244 -52.26 7.58 2.89
C THR A 244 -51.86 9.03 3.12
N PRO A 245 -50.64 9.41 2.68
CA PRO A 245 -50.59 10.53 1.76
C PRO A 245 -49.81 10.21 0.49
N GLU A 246 -50.52 10.36 -0.62
CA GLU A 246 -49.99 10.61 -1.94
C GLU A 246 -49.18 11.92 -1.93
N VAL A 247 -47.89 11.87 -2.28
CA VAL A 247 -47.09 13.07 -2.58
C VAL A 247 -46.33 12.84 -3.87
N ALA A 248 -46.72 13.58 -4.90
CA ALA A 248 -46.05 13.61 -6.18
C ALA A 248 -44.74 14.41 -6.12
N SER A 249 -43.71 13.89 -6.79
CA SER A 249 -42.60 14.69 -7.36
C SER A 249 -42.04 13.89 -8.53
N ARG A 250 -42.36 14.25 -9.77
CA ARG A 250 -41.61 15.24 -10.57
C ARG A 250 -40.13 14.87 -10.73
N GLY A 251 -39.86 14.00 -11.69
CA GLY A 251 -38.67 14.17 -12.53
C GLY A 251 -38.88 15.35 -13.48
N PRO A 252 -37.78 15.95 -13.97
CA PRO A 252 -37.56 15.89 -15.42
C PRO A 252 -36.09 15.70 -15.80
N ASP A 253 -35.85 15.22 -17.05
CA ASP A 253 -34.74 15.60 -17.97
C ASP A 253 -33.27 15.49 -17.49
N ARG A 254 -32.25 15.14 -18.31
CA ARG A 254 -32.12 14.70 -19.72
C ARG A 254 -30.62 14.30 -19.86
N LEU A 255 -30.20 13.29 -20.62
CA LEU A 255 -29.74 13.41 -22.02
C LEU A 255 -29.11 12.07 -22.47
N GLN A 256 -29.44 11.66 -23.71
CA GLN A 256 -28.54 11.07 -24.74
C GLN A 256 -27.71 9.79 -24.42
N ASP A 257 -27.55 8.82 -25.34
CA ASP A 257 -27.78 8.87 -26.80
C ASP A 257 -28.20 7.53 -27.45
N ALA A 258 -28.47 7.62 -28.76
CA ALA A 258 -28.81 6.59 -29.75
C ALA A 258 -28.06 5.22 -29.62
N ILE A 259 -28.50 4.09 -30.20
CA ILE A 259 -28.80 3.87 -31.63
C ILE A 259 -29.82 2.71 -31.83
N THR A 260 -30.78 2.91 -32.74
CA THR A 260 -31.52 1.85 -33.47
C THR A 260 -31.12 1.84 -34.94
N PRO A 261 -31.15 0.68 -35.62
CA PRO A 261 -32.23 0.41 -36.58
C PRO A 261 -32.91 -0.95 -36.31
N ALA A 262 -34.24 -1.07 -36.27
CA ALA A 262 -35.18 -1.04 -37.40
C ALA A 262 -35.10 -2.27 -38.32
N GLY A 263 -36.08 -3.19 -38.22
CA GLY A 263 -36.13 -4.41 -39.06
C GLY A 263 -37.29 -5.39 -38.76
N THR A 264 -38.46 -5.13 -39.34
CA THR A 264 -39.42 -6.15 -39.82
C THR A 264 -40.18 -7.05 -38.82
N ARG A 265 -41.50 -6.82 -38.69
CA ARG A 265 -42.50 -7.85 -38.32
C ARG A 265 -43.15 -8.38 -39.59
N ALA A 266 -43.13 -9.69 -39.82
CA ALA A 266 -44.17 -10.43 -40.57
C ALA A 266 -44.01 -11.93 -40.32
N ALA A 267 -45.11 -12.67 -40.29
CA ALA A 267 -45.11 -14.13 -40.10
C ALA A 267 -45.23 -14.86 -41.44
N THR A 268 -44.48 -15.95 -41.61
CA THR A 268 -44.81 -17.03 -42.56
C THR A 268 -44.27 -18.38 -42.07
N SER A 269 -44.97 -19.44 -42.46
CA SER A 269 -44.71 -20.85 -42.16
C SER A 269 -43.55 -21.46 -42.96
N GLY A 270 -42.82 -22.43 -42.38
CA GLY A 270 -41.96 -23.33 -43.14
C GLY A 270 -40.90 -24.05 -42.30
N PRO A 271 -40.86 -25.41 -42.27
CA PRO A 271 -39.86 -26.15 -41.53
C PRO A 271 -38.67 -26.57 -42.42
N THR A 272 -37.46 -26.05 -42.14
CA THR A 272 -36.13 -26.67 -42.36
C THR A 272 -35.04 -25.65 -42.03
N GLY A 273 -33.91 -26.08 -41.44
CA GLY A 273 -32.73 -25.22 -41.22
C GLY A 273 -32.44 -24.78 -39.77
N ARG A 274 -32.47 -25.70 -38.80
CA ARG A 274 -32.20 -25.40 -37.37
C ARG A 274 -30.76 -25.72 -36.91
N SER A 275 -29.74 -25.52 -37.75
CA SER A 275 -28.36 -25.93 -37.43
C SER A 275 -27.24 -24.93 -37.74
N VAL A 276 -27.55 -23.72 -38.24
CA VAL A 276 -26.50 -22.75 -38.64
C VAL A 276 -26.26 -21.68 -37.57
N LEU A 277 -27.31 -21.20 -36.88
CA LEU A 277 -27.21 -20.17 -35.83
C LEU A 277 -26.64 -20.69 -34.49
N GLY A 278 -26.51 -22.02 -34.31
CA GLY A 278 -25.85 -22.60 -33.15
C GLY A 278 -24.34 -22.35 -33.19
N ASN A 279 -23.73 -22.57 -34.37
CA ASN A 279 -22.28 -22.58 -34.56
C ASN A 279 -21.64 -21.22 -34.24
N GLU A 280 -22.23 -20.09 -34.63
CA GLU A 280 -21.66 -18.76 -34.31
C GLU A 280 -21.72 -18.44 -32.81
N ALA A 281 -22.81 -18.82 -32.14
CA ALA A 281 -22.94 -18.62 -30.70
C ALA A 281 -21.99 -19.54 -29.92
N GLU A 282 -21.91 -20.81 -30.32
CA GLU A 282 -20.98 -21.81 -29.79
C GLU A 282 -19.52 -21.36 -29.98
N GLN A 283 -19.16 -20.85 -31.16
CA GLN A 283 -17.81 -20.37 -31.44
C GLN A 283 -17.42 -19.16 -30.57
N ARG A 284 -18.33 -18.20 -30.35
CA ARG A 284 -18.10 -17.11 -29.37
C ARG A 284 -17.90 -17.62 -27.94
N TYR A 285 -18.61 -18.66 -27.52
CA TYR A 285 -18.38 -19.28 -26.21
C TYR A 285 -17.04 -20.01 -26.15
N VAL A 286 -16.61 -20.70 -27.22
CA VAL A 286 -15.30 -21.34 -27.30
C VAL A 286 -14.17 -20.31 -27.23
N GLU A 287 -14.27 -19.19 -27.96
CA GLU A 287 -13.33 -18.08 -27.93
C GLU A 287 -13.28 -17.38 -26.55
N ALA A 288 -14.43 -17.18 -25.91
CA ALA A 288 -14.51 -16.67 -24.54
C ALA A 288 -13.86 -17.64 -23.52
N ILE A 289 -14.11 -18.95 -23.65
CA ILE A 289 -13.48 -19.98 -22.79
C ILE A 289 -11.96 -20.02 -23.02
N GLN A 290 -11.50 -19.85 -24.26
CA GLN A 290 -10.07 -19.86 -24.58
C GLN A 290 -9.35 -18.62 -24.02
N SER A 291 -9.90 -17.42 -24.22
CA SER A 291 -9.35 -16.19 -23.63
C SER A 291 -9.39 -16.20 -22.08
N LEU A 292 -10.44 -16.77 -21.47
CA LEU A 292 -10.49 -17.00 -20.02
C LEU A 292 -9.42 -18.00 -19.55
N LYS A 293 -9.18 -19.09 -20.28
CA LYS A 293 -8.11 -20.05 -19.97
C LYS A 293 -6.73 -19.41 -20.07
N GLU A 294 -6.47 -18.61 -21.10
CA GLU A 294 -5.22 -17.85 -21.24
C GLU A 294 -5.04 -16.82 -20.12
N GLY A 295 -6.11 -16.14 -19.72
CA GLY A 295 -6.11 -15.23 -18.56
C GLY A 295 -5.75 -15.95 -17.26
N ILE A 296 -6.40 -17.09 -16.99
CA ILE A 296 -6.10 -17.93 -15.81
C ILE A 296 -4.65 -18.43 -15.85
N GLN A 297 -4.13 -18.85 -17.01
CA GLN A 297 -2.73 -19.29 -17.14
C GLN A 297 -1.72 -18.15 -16.87
N LYS A 298 -1.99 -16.94 -17.41
CA LYS A 298 -1.17 -15.74 -17.13
C LYS A 298 -1.18 -15.41 -15.65
N GLU A 299 -2.33 -15.47 -14.99
CA GLU A 299 -2.43 -15.14 -13.58
C GLU A 299 -1.81 -16.22 -12.67
N GLN A 300 -1.94 -17.51 -13.01
CA GLN A 300 -1.21 -18.59 -12.34
C GLN A 300 0.31 -18.45 -12.50
N TYR A 301 0.78 -17.98 -13.66
CA TYR A 301 2.19 -17.67 -13.88
C TYR A 301 2.65 -16.47 -13.03
N ASN A 302 1.88 -15.38 -12.99
CA ASN A 302 2.14 -14.23 -12.13
C ASN A 302 2.23 -14.62 -10.65
N VAL A 303 1.26 -15.39 -10.13
CA VAL A 303 1.27 -15.88 -8.74
C VAL A 303 2.52 -16.74 -8.46
N ARG A 304 2.90 -17.63 -9.37
CA ARG A 304 4.12 -18.45 -9.23
C ARG A 304 5.40 -17.59 -9.23
N MET A 305 5.48 -16.60 -10.11
CA MET A 305 6.60 -15.64 -10.17
C MET A 305 6.69 -14.81 -8.89
N LEU A 306 5.57 -14.29 -8.38
CA LEU A 306 5.51 -13.53 -7.13
C LEU A 306 5.87 -14.39 -5.91
N GLN A 307 5.45 -15.66 -5.89
CA GLN A 307 5.86 -16.61 -4.85
C GLN A 307 7.38 -16.87 -4.88
N ALA A 308 7.97 -17.06 -6.07
CA ALA A 308 9.41 -17.23 -6.22
C ALA A 308 10.19 -15.97 -5.79
N ALA A 309 9.76 -14.78 -6.24
CA ALA A 309 10.37 -13.51 -5.86
C ALA A 309 10.24 -13.21 -4.35
N ARG A 310 9.14 -13.66 -3.72
CA ARG A 310 8.98 -13.57 -2.26
C ARG A 310 9.93 -14.53 -1.52
N ALA A 311 10.13 -15.74 -2.04
CA ALA A 311 11.07 -16.71 -1.47
C ALA A 311 12.53 -16.22 -1.55
N THR A 312 12.97 -15.70 -2.70
CA THR A 312 14.33 -15.10 -2.84
C THR A 312 14.51 -13.88 -1.94
N SER A 313 13.47 -13.04 -1.82
CA SER A 313 13.46 -11.91 -0.88
C SER A 313 13.60 -12.33 0.58
N TYR A 314 13.08 -13.51 0.98
CA TYR A 314 13.31 -14.05 2.32
C TYR A 314 14.73 -14.61 2.49
N SER A 315 15.32 -15.25 1.46
CA SER A 315 16.72 -15.71 1.49
C SER A 315 17.69 -14.56 1.74
N HIS A 316 17.64 -13.53 0.88
CA HIS A 316 18.53 -12.36 0.99
C HIS A 316 18.37 -11.62 2.33
N LYS A 317 17.16 -11.60 2.90
CA LYS A 317 16.91 -11.04 4.25
C LYS A 317 17.51 -11.91 5.35
N SER A 318 17.45 -13.24 5.22
CA SER A 318 18.11 -14.18 6.13
C SER A 318 19.64 -14.08 6.08
N GLU A 319 20.21 -13.86 4.89
CA GLU A 319 21.66 -13.69 4.70
C GLU A 319 22.19 -12.42 5.39
N MET A 320 21.44 -11.31 5.32
CA MET A 320 21.75 -10.07 6.05
C MET A 320 21.59 -10.21 7.57
N GLU A 321 20.60 -11.01 8.00
CA GLU A 321 20.35 -11.33 9.42
C GLU A 321 21.52 -12.14 10.01
N GLU A 322 21.97 -13.18 9.30
CA GLU A 322 23.17 -13.94 9.65
C GLU A 322 24.44 -13.07 9.65
N PHE A 323 24.57 -12.14 8.70
CA PHE A 323 25.71 -11.23 8.64
C PHE A 323 25.74 -10.30 9.87
N PHE A 324 24.59 -9.74 10.26
CA PHE A 324 24.47 -8.91 11.46
C PHE A 324 24.87 -9.68 12.74
N LEU A 325 24.40 -10.92 12.88
CA LEU A 325 24.78 -11.78 14.01
C LEU A 325 26.28 -12.09 14.01
N LYS A 326 26.86 -12.44 12.85
CA LYS A 326 28.31 -12.66 12.70
C LYS A 326 29.11 -11.40 13.10
N CYS A 327 28.66 -10.20 12.74
CA CYS A 327 29.30 -8.95 13.17
C CYS A 327 29.22 -8.71 14.69
N ILE A 328 28.10 -9.04 15.34
CA ILE A 328 27.98 -8.95 16.81
C ILE A 328 28.91 -9.95 17.49
N ASP A 329 28.95 -11.20 17.03
CA ASP A 329 29.80 -12.25 17.60
C ASP A 329 31.28 -11.93 17.41
N GLU A 330 31.67 -11.40 16.24
CA GLU A 330 33.04 -10.95 15.98
C GLU A 330 33.42 -9.73 16.84
N ALA A 331 32.51 -8.77 17.03
CA ALA A 331 32.73 -7.63 17.93
C ALA A 331 32.83 -8.07 19.40
N ARG A 332 31.98 -9.00 19.87
CA ARG A 332 32.08 -9.62 21.21
C ARG A 332 33.39 -10.37 21.38
N LYS A 333 33.82 -11.14 20.36
CA LYS A 333 35.08 -11.90 20.35
C LYS A 333 36.31 -10.98 20.39
N GLU A 334 36.30 -9.90 19.62
CA GLU A 334 37.38 -8.90 19.63
C GLU A 334 37.43 -8.13 20.96
N LEU A 335 36.27 -7.79 21.55
CA LEU A 335 36.19 -7.20 22.88
C LEU A 335 36.80 -8.14 23.95
N MET A 336 36.44 -9.42 23.92
CA MET A 336 37.02 -10.42 24.83
C MET A 336 38.53 -10.58 24.58
N ARG A 337 38.98 -10.63 23.32
CA ARG A 337 40.41 -10.71 22.98
C ARG A 337 41.19 -9.50 23.52
N LYS A 338 40.67 -8.28 23.35
CA LYS A 338 41.23 -7.06 23.96
C LYS A 338 41.35 -7.16 25.47
N LYS A 339 40.28 -7.59 26.18
CA LYS A 339 40.30 -7.75 27.65
C LYS A 339 41.44 -8.66 28.16
N HIS A 340 41.77 -9.71 27.42
CA HIS A 340 42.83 -10.65 27.80
C HIS A 340 44.26 -10.17 27.46
N ILE A 341 44.40 -9.24 26.50
CA ILE A 341 45.70 -8.74 26.02
C ILE A 341 46.08 -7.41 26.69
N THR A 342 45.13 -6.48 26.84
CA THR A 342 45.37 -5.14 27.40
C THR A 342 44.70 -5.00 28.76
N VAL A 343 45.25 -5.66 29.78
CA VAL A 343 44.77 -5.58 31.18
C VAL A 343 44.99 -4.18 31.79
N ASN A 344 45.92 -3.38 31.24
CA ASN A 344 46.41 -2.12 31.82
C ASN A 344 46.22 -0.87 30.94
N TRP A 345 45.29 -0.86 29.98
CA TRP A 345 44.95 0.35 29.21
C TRP A 345 43.64 0.98 29.68
N GLU A 346 43.66 2.30 29.86
CA GLU A 346 42.46 3.09 30.14
C GLU A 346 41.51 3.02 28.94
N LYS A 347 40.38 2.32 29.12
CA LYS A 347 39.33 2.26 28.10
C LYS A 347 38.81 3.68 27.86
N SER A 348 38.82 4.11 26.60
CA SER A 348 38.08 5.31 26.20
C SER A 348 36.60 5.14 26.54
N ASP A 349 35.90 6.21 26.91
CA ASP A 349 34.47 6.13 27.25
C ASP A 349 33.63 5.55 26.11
N ARG A 350 34.05 5.74 24.86
CA ARG A 350 33.46 5.09 23.68
C ARG A 350 33.58 3.56 23.72
N GLU A 351 34.70 3.01 24.19
CA GLU A 351 34.87 1.56 24.36
C GLU A 351 34.05 1.05 25.54
N LYS A 352 33.92 1.81 26.64
CA LYS A 352 33.04 1.46 27.77
C LYS A 352 31.57 1.39 27.34
N VAL A 353 31.11 2.34 26.53
CA VAL A 353 29.74 2.36 25.98
C VAL A 353 29.52 1.20 25.01
N LEU A 354 30.45 0.93 24.08
CA LEU A 354 30.37 -0.22 23.18
C LEU A 354 30.34 -1.56 23.94
N GLU A 355 31.15 -1.69 24.99
CA GLU A 355 31.12 -2.84 25.89
C GLU A 355 29.78 -2.99 26.60
N ALA A 356 29.21 -1.91 27.14
CA ALA A 356 27.90 -1.94 27.78
C ALA A 356 26.78 -2.30 26.79
N MET A 357 26.80 -1.78 25.56
CA MET A 357 25.82 -2.08 24.52
C MET A 357 25.91 -3.53 24.00
N LEU A 358 27.13 -4.08 23.84
CA LEU A 358 27.32 -5.46 23.37
C LEU A 358 27.06 -6.52 24.46
N ASN A 359 27.14 -6.14 25.74
CA ASN A 359 26.81 -7.02 26.86
C ASN A 359 25.32 -6.98 27.25
N ASN A 360 24.59 -5.92 26.88
CA ASN A 360 23.17 -5.80 27.18
C ASN A 360 22.34 -6.42 26.04
N GLU A 361 21.70 -7.56 26.32
CA GLU A 361 20.92 -8.30 25.32
C GLU A 361 19.65 -7.55 24.91
N ASP A 362 18.98 -6.81 25.81
CA ASP A 362 17.79 -6.02 25.48
C ASP A 362 18.09 -4.92 24.44
N ILE A 363 19.27 -4.32 24.51
CA ILE A 363 19.73 -3.32 23.53
C ILE A 363 19.98 -3.99 22.16
N LEU A 364 20.55 -5.19 22.14
CA LEU A 364 20.78 -5.95 20.91
C LEU A 364 19.47 -6.45 20.29
N VAL A 365 18.50 -6.89 21.11
CA VAL A 365 17.15 -7.25 20.68
C VAL A 365 16.43 -6.02 20.11
N CYS A 366 16.49 -4.87 20.78
CA CYS A 366 15.92 -3.62 20.28
C CYS A 366 16.55 -3.19 18.94
N LEU A 367 17.88 -3.28 18.81
CA LEU A 367 18.58 -3.03 17.54
C LEU A 367 18.13 -4.00 16.44
N TYR A 368 18.05 -5.30 16.74
CA TYR A 368 17.58 -6.33 15.83
C TYR A 368 16.12 -6.06 15.38
N GLU A 369 15.21 -5.73 16.29
CA GLU A 369 13.82 -5.40 15.95
C GLU A 369 13.70 -4.14 15.08
N LYS A 370 14.54 -3.13 15.31
CA LYS A 370 14.60 -1.90 14.51
C LYS A 370 15.19 -2.14 13.11
N LEU A 371 16.16 -3.04 12.99
CA LEU A 371 16.79 -3.41 11.71
C LEU A 371 15.95 -4.40 10.90
N PHE A 372 15.15 -5.26 11.55
CA PHE A 372 14.34 -6.30 10.91
C PHE A 372 12.84 -6.27 11.30
N PRO A 373 12.10 -5.15 11.08
CA PRO A 373 10.75 -4.95 11.63
C PRO A 373 9.71 -6.00 11.18
N HIS A 374 9.92 -6.63 10.02
CA HIS A 374 9.00 -7.59 9.44
C HIS A 374 8.92 -8.93 10.19
N ARG A 375 9.90 -9.27 11.04
CA ARG A 375 9.82 -10.48 11.89
C ARG A 375 9.09 -10.23 13.21
N THR A 376 9.16 -9.03 13.77
CA THR A 376 8.43 -8.65 15.00
C THR A 376 6.91 -8.66 14.83
N GLY A 377 6.41 -8.60 13.59
CA GLY A 377 5.01 -8.86 13.25
C GLY A 377 4.66 -10.35 13.22
N ILE A 378 5.55 -11.20 12.69
CA ILE A 378 5.34 -12.66 12.58
C ILE A 378 5.42 -13.33 13.96
N ALA A 379 6.38 -12.94 14.79
CA ALA A 379 6.50 -13.42 16.17
C ALA A 379 5.26 -13.03 17.00
N ARG A 380 4.75 -11.80 16.85
CA ARG A 380 3.50 -11.38 17.50
C ARG A 380 2.25 -12.05 16.94
N SER A 381 2.17 -12.32 15.63
CA SER A 381 1.02 -13.05 15.06
C SER A 381 1.01 -14.55 15.40
N LEU A 382 2.12 -15.12 15.86
CA LEU A 382 2.22 -16.52 16.29
C LEU A 382 2.24 -16.68 17.83
N GLY A 383 2.64 -15.66 18.59
CA GLY A 383 2.67 -15.69 20.07
C GLY A 383 1.57 -14.90 20.77
N GLY A 384 0.87 -14.00 20.08
CA GLY A 384 -0.09 -13.05 20.68
C GLY A 384 -1.51 -13.59 20.86
N ALA A 385 -1.67 -14.66 21.65
CA ALA A 385 -2.99 -15.23 21.99
C ALA A 385 -3.29 -15.27 23.50
N ASN A 386 -2.50 -14.57 24.33
CA ASN A 386 -2.85 -14.34 25.74
C ASN A 386 -2.03 -13.19 26.36
N GLU A 387 -2.52 -11.94 26.27
CA GLU A 387 -2.40 -10.90 27.30
C GLU A 387 -3.50 -9.86 27.06
N GLY A 388 -4.32 -9.59 28.08
CA GLY A 388 -5.41 -8.62 28.01
C GLY A 388 -4.91 -7.17 28.18
N PRO A 389 -5.63 -6.16 27.65
CA PRO A 389 -5.21 -4.78 27.76
C PRO A 389 -5.34 -4.30 29.21
N GLN A 390 -4.21 -4.12 29.90
CA GLN A 390 -4.17 -3.28 31.09
C GLN A 390 -4.16 -1.82 30.66
N THR A 391 -5.29 -1.15 30.89
CA THR A 391 -5.43 0.30 30.82
C THR A 391 -4.55 0.93 31.91
N LEU A 392 -3.51 1.65 31.50
CA LEU A 392 -2.80 2.58 32.37
C LEU A 392 -3.32 4.00 32.10
N ASP A 393 -4.21 4.46 32.98
CA ASP A 393 -4.42 5.89 33.20
C ASP A 393 -3.25 6.45 34.01
N PHE A 394 -2.57 7.48 33.49
CA PHE A 394 -1.93 8.57 34.24
C PHE A 394 -1.62 9.75 33.31
#